data_AF-A0A963Q677-F1
#
_entry.id   AF-A0A963Q677-F1
#
_cell.length_a   1.000
_cell.length_b   1.000
_cell.length_c   1.000
_cell.angle_alpha   90.00
_cell.angle_beta   90.00
_cell.angle_gamma   90.00
#
_symmetry.space_group_name_H-M   'P 1'
#
loop_
_entity.id
_entity.type
_entity.pdbx_description
1 polymer ?
#
loop_
_entity_poly.entity_id
_entity_poly.type
_entity_poly.pdbx_seq_one_letter_code
_entity_poly.pdbx_strand_id
1 'polypeptide(L)'
;FYFINPNGIILGANGFFDVSGSVYLSTADSVKLGESGVLFADPSKNSVLSTADPVAFGFLSPTPAPITLDGPWLGAPYTPAPVPAGKTFALVGGDILIQAGIFGGAAIVAPGATVSLASVASAGDARIGAGGAIDVSGFATLGLVHISGGSFIDVGDPGAFDDVGNFLGFAGDGSSGSIIVRAGAMTLSPGGLLAQTFGDADSA
;
A
#
# COMPACT_ATOMS: atom_id res chain seq x y z
N PHE A 1 -1.58 -11.85 2.17
CA PHE A 1 -0.14 -11.97 1.87
C PHE A 1 0.61 -10.88 2.64
N TYR A 2 1.75 -11.23 3.23
CA TYR A 2 2.64 -10.24 3.86
C TYR A 2 4.09 -10.56 3.47
N PHE A 3 4.89 -9.52 3.28
CA PHE A 3 6.30 -9.61 2.95
C PHE A 3 7.09 -8.59 3.78
N ILE A 4 8.19 -9.04 4.39
CA ILE A 4 9.10 -8.17 5.15
C ILE A 4 10.52 -8.23 4.60
N ASN A 5 11.18 -7.09 4.47
CA ASN A 5 12.61 -6.98 4.19
C ASN A 5 13.21 -5.70 4.82
N PRO A 6 13.94 -5.81 5.94
CA PRO A 6 14.57 -4.66 6.62
C PRO A 6 15.57 -3.88 5.78
N ASN A 7 16.07 -4.47 4.69
CA ASN A 7 17.05 -3.84 3.81
C ASN A 7 16.41 -2.92 2.76
N GLY A 8 15.08 -2.80 2.74
CA GLY A 8 14.34 -1.99 1.78
C GLY A 8 13.59 -2.82 0.76
N ILE A 9 12.64 -2.17 0.08
CA ILE A 9 11.80 -2.76 -0.96
C ILE A 9 11.79 -1.83 -2.16
N ILE A 10 12.01 -2.38 -3.35
CA ILE A 10 11.82 -1.67 -4.61
C ILE A 10 10.85 -2.49 -5.47
N LEU A 11 9.76 -1.87 -5.90
CA LEU A 11 8.86 -2.40 -6.91
C LEU A 11 9.08 -1.61 -8.21
N GLY A 12 9.70 -2.26 -9.20
CA GLY A 12 9.98 -1.64 -10.49
C GLY A 12 8.79 -1.68 -11.46
N ALA A 13 8.96 -1.05 -12.62
CA ALA A 13 7.90 -0.78 -13.58
C ALA A 13 7.08 -2.00 -14.07
N ASN A 14 7.65 -3.20 -14.06
CA ASN A 14 6.97 -4.44 -14.48
C ASN A 14 6.41 -5.27 -13.31
N GLY A 15 6.51 -4.76 -12.08
CA GLY A 15 6.00 -5.45 -10.90
C GLY A 15 4.48 -5.39 -10.83
N PHE A 16 3.84 -6.52 -10.53
CA PHE A 16 2.40 -6.62 -10.29
C PHE A 16 2.11 -7.65 -9.20
N PHE A 17 0.88 -7.64 -8.69
CA PHE A 17 0.39 -8.63 -7.73
C PHE A 17 -0.82 -9.34 -8.32
N ASP A 18 -0.89 -10.66 -8.13
CA ASP A 18 -2.06 -11.47 -8.44
C ASP A 18 -2.41 -12.27 -7.19
N VAL A 19 -3.31 -11.71 -6.39
CA VAL A 19 -3.65 -12.17 -5.04
C VAL A 19 -5.14 -11.98 -4.78
N SER A 20 -5.76 -12.94 -4.08
CA SER A 20 -7.18 -12.90 -3.72
C SER A 20 -7.48 -12.18 -2.40
N GLY A 21 -6.45 -11.74 -1.67
CA GLY A 21 -6.56 -11.14 -0.35
C GLY A 21 -5.74 -9.86 -0.18
N SER A 22 -5.65 -9.36 1.04
CA SER A 22 -4.84 -8.18 1.34
C SER A 22 -3.34 -8.44 1.17
N VAL A 23 -2.59 -7.41 0.78
CA VAL A 23 -1.13 -7.40 0.62
C VAL A 23 -0.55 -6.37 1.58
N TYR A 24 0.44 -6.79 2.36
CA TYR A 24 1.21 -5.90 3.22
C TYR A 24 2.71 -6.05 2.87
N LEU A 25 3.34 -4.97 2.44
CA LEU A 25 4.78 -4.91 2.18
C LEU A 25 5.42 -4.05 3.25
N SER A 26 6.45 -4.56 3.91
CA SER A 26 7.08 -3.84 5.02
C SER A 26 8.59 -3.96 5.07
N THR A 27 9.26 -2.91 5.56
CA THR A 27 10.68 -2.94 5.90
C THR A 27 10.94 -3.20 7.39
N ALA A 28 9.95 -3.78 8.07
CA ALA A 28 10.07 -4.18 9.47
C ALA A 28 11.01 -5.37 9.67
N ASP A 29 11.59 -5.44 10.86
CA ASP A 29 12.45 -6.52 11.34
C ASP A 29 11.66 -7.79 11.71
N SER A 30 10.36 -7.64 11.96
CA SER A 30 9.49 -8.74 12.35
C SER A 30 8.02 -8.51 12.02
N VAL A 31 7.26 -9.61 11.95
CA VAL A 31 5.79 -9.64 11.95
C VAL A 31 5.31 -10.32 13.23
N LYS A 32 4.44 -9.67 13.98
CA LYS A 32 3.73 -10.27 15.12
C LYS A 32 2.45 -10.95 14.64
N LEU A 33 2.21 -12.17 15.08
CA LEU A 33 1.12 -13.06 14.63
C LEU A 33 0.26 -13.46 15.83
N GLY A 34 -0.99 -12.98 15.88
CA GLY A 34 -1.87 -13.19 17.03
C GLY A 34 -1.26 -12.68 18.34
N GLU A 35 -1.44 -13.43 19.43
CA GLU A 35 -0.99 -13.01 20.78
C GLU A 35 0.49 -13.28 21.06
N SER A 36 1.07 -14.32 20.46
CA SER A 36 2.40 -14.84 20.85
C SER A 36 3.33 -15.18 19.70
N GLY A 37 2.85 -15.22 18.46
CA GLY A 37 3.70 -15.53 17.31
C GLY A 37 4.54 -14.32 16.89
N VAL A 38 5.79 -14.56 16.50
CA VAL A 38 6.68 -13.55 15.93
C VAL A 38 7.55 -14.21 14.86
N LEU A 39 7.49 -13.68 13.65
CA LEU A 39 8.40 -14.03 12.56
C LEU A 39 9.43 -12.92 12.41
N PHE A 40 10.72 -13.23 12.52
CA PHE A 40 11.80 -12.28 12.25
C PHE A 40 12.31 -12.40 10.81
N ALA A 41 12.69 -11.28 10.20
CA ALA A 41 13.39 -11.28 8.91
C ALA A 41 14.81 -11.83 9.02
N ASP A 42 15.45 -11.66 10.17
CA ASP A 42 16.77 -12.19 10.48
C ASP A 42 16.66 -13.67 10.87
N PRO A 43 17.19 -14.61 10.07
CA PRO A 43 17.08 -16.05 10.33
C PRO A 43 17.91 -16.51 11.53
N SER A 44 18.83 -15.67 12.05
CA SER A 44 19.57 -15.98 13.28
C SER A 44 18.74 -15.78 14.55
N LYS A 45 17.59 -15.09 14.46
CA LYS A 45 16.65 -14.90 15.57
C LYS A 45 15.63 -16.03 15.63
N ASN A 46 15.26 -16.41 16.85
CA ASN A 46 14.25 -17.43 17.08
C ASN A 46 12.86 -16.91 16.71
N SER A 47 12.30 -17.43 15.62
CA SER A 47 10.92 -17.15 15.21
C SER A 47 9.95 -18.16 15.83
N VAL A 48 8.80 -17.67 16.29
CA VAL A 48 7.67 -18.49 16.74
C VAL A 48 6.56 -18.34 15.71
N LEU A 49 6.38 -19.37 14.87
CA LEU A 49 5.38 -19.35 13.81
C LEU A 49 3.99 -19.67 14.38
N SER A 50 2.99 -18.97 13.86
CA SER A 50 1.57 -19.19 14.13
C SER A 50 0.81 -19.08 12.81
N THR A 51 -0.32 -19.77 12.71
CA THR A 51 -1.26 -19.61 11.59
C THR A 51 -2.19 -18.41 11.76
N ALA A 52 -2.05 -17.66 12.86
CA ALA A 52 -2.80 -16.44 13.10
C ALA A 52 -2.43 -15.32 12.13
N ASP A 53 -3.37 -14.41 11.89
CA ASP A 53 -3.13 -13.25 11.05
C ASP A 53 -2.09 -12.29 11.67
N PRO A 54 -1.34 -11.55 10.84
CA PRO A 54 -0.50 -10.46 11.29
C PRO A 54 -1.29 -9.43 12.10
N VAL A 55 -0.74 -9.02 13.24
CA VAL A 55 -1.31 -7.96 14.10
C VAL A 55 -0.41 -6.73 14.19
N ALA A 56 0.89 -6.85 13.89
CA ALA A 56 1.80 -5.72 13.85
C ALA A 56 3.09 -6.01 13.07
N PHE A 57 3.71 -4.95 12.56
CA PHE A 57 5.06 -4.92 12.02
C PHE A 57 6.01 -4.28 13.03
N GLY A 58 7.02 -5.02 13.48
CA GLY A 58 7.96 -4.56 14.51
C GLY A 58 9.27 -4.04 13.91
N PHE A 59 9.59 -2.78 14.21
CA PHE A 59 10.81 -2.09 13.80
C PHE A 59 11.76 -1.97 15.00
N LEU A 60 12.97 -2.47 14.84
CA LEU A 60 14.03 -2.47 15.85
C LEU A 60 15.10 -1.41 15.56
N SER A 61 15.22 -1.00 14.30
CA SER A 61 16.13 0.07 13.86
C SER A 61 15.54 1.47 14.13
N PRO A 62 16.36 2.46 14.53
CA PRO A 62 15.94 3.86 14.58
C PRO A 62 15.73 4.47 13.19
N THR A 63 16.23 3.84 12.12
CA THR A 63 16.09 4.29 10.74
C THR A 63 15.63 3.13 9.87
N PRO A 64 14.32 2.84 9.82
CA PRO A 64 13.76 1.84 8.92
C PRO A 64 14.10 2.13 7.44
N ALA A 65 14.40 1.09 6.67
CA ALA A 65 14.74 1.26 5.25
C ALA A 65 13.53 1.70 4.41
N PRO A 66 13.75 2.38 3.27
CA PRO A 66 12.66 2.91 2.46
C PRO A 66 11.94 1.83 1.65
N ILE A 67 10.73 2.18 1.21
CA ILE A 67 9.96 1.46 0.20
C ILE A 67 9.84 2.36 -1.03
N THR A 68 10.26 1.89 -2.20
CA THR A 68 10.20 2.64 -3.45
C THR A 68 9.32 1.92 -4.48
N LEU A 69 8.32 2.61 -5.00
CA LEU A 69 7.58 2.23 -6.20
C LEU A 69 8.16 3.06 -7.35
N ASP A 70 8.95 2.40 -8.18
CA ASP A 70 9.71 3.00 -9.28
C ASP A 70 9.04 2.73 -10.63
N GLY A 71 8.01 3.53 -10.92
CA GLY A 71 7.18 3.43 -12.12
C GLY A 71 6.25 2.21 -12.29
N PRO A 72 5.88 1.40 -11.27
CA PRO A 72 4.90 0.33 -11.48
C PRO A 72 3.53 0.92 -11.77
N TRP A 73 2.78 0.28 -12.67
CA TRP A 73 1.36 0.53 -12.85
C TRP A 73 0.57 -0.66 -12.33
N LEU A 74 0.02 -0.54 -11.12
CA LEU A 74 -0.76 -1.58 -10.45
C LEU A 74 -2.25 -1.33 -10.69
N GLY A 75 -2.88 -2.07 -11.59
CA GLY A 75 -4.29 -1.91 -11.95
C GLY A 75 -4.52 -1.58 -13.43
N ALA A 76 -5.80 -1.49 -13.79
CA ALA A 76 -6.21 -1.33 -15.18
C ALA A 76 -5.62 -0.04 -15.79
N PRO A 77 -5.34 -0.02 -17.11
CA PRO A 77 -5.55 -1.12 -18.05
C PRO A 77 -4.37 -2.11 -18.15
N TYR A 78 -3.22 -1.84 -17.52
CA TYR A 78 -1.97 -2.56 -17.82
C TYR A 78 -1.74 -3.81 -16.97
N THR A 79 -2.20 -3.83 -15.72
CA THR A 79 -2.05 -4.98 -14.82
C THR A 79 -3.33 -5.19 -14.00
N PRO A 80 -3.48 -6.32 -13.29
CA PRO A 80 -4.54 -6.46 -12.30
C PRO A 80 -4.41 -5.43 -11.18
N ALA A 81 -5.53 -5.04 -10.58
CA ALA A 81 -5.51 -4.28 -9.33
C ALA A 81 -4.68 -5.05 -8.29
N PRO A 82 -3.87 -4.35 -7.46
CA PRO A 82 -2.93 -5.03 -6.57
C PRO A 82 -3.62 -5.89 -5.50
N VAL A 83 -4.89 -5.58 -5.20
CA VAL A 83 -5.79 -6.38 -4.37
C VAL A 83 -7.25 -6.19 -4.84
N PRO A 84 -8.16 -7.13 -4.51
CA PRO A 84 -9.59 -6.96 -4.76
C PRO A 84 -10.24 -5.85 -3.94
N ALA A 85 -11.43 -5.40 -4.36
CA ALA A 85 -12.28 -4.51 -3.55
C ALA A 85 -12.55 -5.08 -2.15
N GLY A 86 -12.62 -4.20 -1.15
CA GLY A 86 -12.76 -4.55 0.27
C GLY A 86 -11.51 -5.18 0.90
N LYS A 87 -10.39 -5.29 0.17
CA LYS A 87 -9.08 -5.72 0.69
C LYS A 87 -8.13 -4.53 0.85
N THR A 88 -6.96 -4.80 1.43
CA THR A 88 -5.96 -3.77 1.75
C THR A 88 -4.68 -3.99 0.99
N PHE A 89 -4.16 -2.96 0.33
CA PHE A 89 -2.79 -2.89 -0.15
C PHE A 89 -2.02 -1.90 0.73
N ALA A 90 -1.09 -2.39 1.55
CA ALA A 90 -0.38 -1.59 2.53
C ALA A 90 1.13 -1.58 2.30
N LEU A 91 1.72 -0.38 2.42
CA LEU A 91 3.16 -0.14 2.46
C LEU A 91 3.50 0.38 3.87
N VAL A 92 4.32 -0.36 4.62
CA VAL A 92 4.63 -0.05 6.03
C VAL A 92 6.14 -0.08 6.23
N GLY A 93 6.82 1.06 6.31
CA GLY A 93 8.28 1.07 6.33
C GLY A 93 8.89 2.40 6.74
N GLY A 94 10.12 2.62 6.31
CA GLY A 94 10.76 3.94 6.34
C GLY A 94 10.07 4.92 5.40
N ASP A 95 10.85 5.78 4.75
CA ASP A 95 10.30 6.66 3.72
C ASP A 95 9.64 5.85 2.60
N ILE A 96 8.48 6.32 2.14
CA ILE A 96 7.73 5.71 1.03
C ILE A 96 7.79 6.67 -0.16
N LEU A 97 8.41 6.19 -1.23
CA LEU A 97 8.63 6.96 -2.45
C LEU A 97 7.82 6.33 -3.59
N ILE A 98 6.89 7.07 -4.16
CA ILE A 98 6.10 6.66 -5.33
C ILE A 98 6.46 7.62 -6.46
N GLN A 99 7.24 7.15 -7.41
CA GLN A 99 7.90 8.01 -8.39
C GLN A 99 7.85 7.44 -9.80
N ALA A 100 8.11 8.32 -10.77
CA ALA A 100 8.22 7.91 -12.15
C ALA A 100 9.44 7.00 -12.35
N GLY A 101 9.23 5.91 -13.09
CA GLY A 101 10.27 4.99 -13.53
C GLY A 101 10.50 5.07 -15.03
N ILE A 102 10.97 3.97 -15.63
CA ILE A 102 11.38 3.91 -17.04
C ILE A 102 10.24 4.17 -18.06
N PHE A 103 8.98 3.96 -17.66
CA PHE A 103 7.81 4.13 -18.53
C PHE A 103 6.93 5.33 -18.15
N GLY A 104 7.37 6.19 -17.21
CA GLY A 104 6.60 7.32 -16.70
C GLY A 104 6.18 7.15 -15.24
N GLY A 105 5.14 7.89 -14.83
CA GLY A 105 4.63 7.89 -13.45
C GLY A 105 4.19 6.50 -12.96
N ALA A 106 4.30 6.27 -11.65
CA ALA A 106 3.75 5.08 -11.01
C ALA A 106 2.25 5.25 -10.70
N ALA A 107 1.50 4.15 -10.72
CA ALA A 107 0.08 4.15 -10.40
C ALA A 107 -0.27 3.01 -9.44
N ILE A 108 -1.07 3.31 -8.42
CA ILE A 108 -1.81 2.32 -7.64
C ILE A 108 -3.29 2.53 -7.92
N VAL A 109 -3.88 1.73 -8.81
CA VAL A 109 -5.30 1.75 -9.17
C VAL A 109 -5.95 0.51 -8.53
N ALA A 110 -6.65 0.73 -7.42
CA ALA A 110 -7.27 -0.31 -6.61
C ALA A 110 -8.72 0.05 -6.25
N PRO A 111 -9.66 -0.01 -7.22
CA PRO A 111 -11.05 0.36 -7.00
C PRO A 111 -11.69 -0.39 -5.82
N GLY A 112 -12.33 0.34 -4.92
CA GLY A 112 -12.97 -0.23 -3.72
C GLY A 112 -12.05 -0.85 -2.68
N ALA A 113 -10.73 -0.75 -2.85
CA ALA A 113 -9.76 -1.26 -1.88
C ALA A 113 -9.30 -0.16 -0.91
N THR A 114 -8.73 -0.57 0.23
CA THR A 114 -7.96 0.33 1.09
C THR A 114 -6.50 0.34 0.65
N VAL A 115 -5.96 1.50 0.29
CA VAL A 115 -4.52 1.71 0.14
C VAL A 115 -3.99 2.41 1.39
N SER A 116 -3.06 1.77 2.10
CA SER A 116 -2.56 2.23 3.40
C SER A 116 -1.06 2.49 3.33
N LEU A 117 -0.65 3.74 3.55
CA LEU A 117 0.76 4.15 3.57
C LEU A 117 1.14 4.54 4.99
N ALA A 118 2.05 3.79 5.60
CA ALA A 118 2.56 4.04 6.94
C ALA A 118 4.08 4.19 6.91
N SER A 119 4.56 5.42 7.06
CA SER A 119 5.98 5.76 7.06
C SER A 119 6.44 6.11 8.47
N VAL A 120 7.42 5.37 8.97
CA VAL A 120 7.96 5.48 10.33
C VAL A 120 9.47 5.75 10.29
N ALA A 121 9.97 6.50 11.25
CA ALA A 121 11.38 6.91 11.31
C ALA A 121 11.99 6.70 12.71
N SER A 122 11.48 5.70 13.44
CA SER A 122 12.03 5.22 14.71
C SER A 122 11.74 3.74 14.90
N ALA A 123 12.32 3.12 15.93
CA ALA A 123 11.86 1.83 16.42
C ALA A 123 10.43 1.94 16.97
N GLY A 124 9.69 0.84 16.92
CA GLY A 124 8.28 0.78 17.34
C GLY A 124 7.51 -0.35 16.68
N ASP A 125 6.23 -0.49 17.04
CA ASP A 125 5.32 -1.45 16.43
C ASP A 125 4.23 -0.72 15.65
N ALA A 126 4.16 -0.98 14.35
CA ALA A 126 3.07 -0.53 13.50
C ALA A 126 1.93 -1.56 13.56
N ARG A 127 0.85 -1.26 14.28
CA ARG A 127 -0.24 -2.21 14.53
C ARG A 127 -1.26 -2.21 13.39
N ILE A 128 -1.70 -3.38 12.98
CA ILE A 128 -2.73 -3.53 11.95
C ILE A 128 -4.10 -3.38 12.62
N GLY A 129 -4.77 -2.27 12.32
CA GLY A 129 -6.10 -1.95 12.81
C GLY A 129 -7.22 -2.43 11.88
N ALA A 130 -8.46 -2.15 12.29
CA ALA A 130 -9.64 -2.45 11.47
C ALA A 130 -9.60 -1.69 10.13
N GLY A 131 -10.18 -2.30 9.09
CA GLY A 131 -10.30 -1.68 7.77
C GLY A 131 -8.99 -1.47 7.01
N GLY A 132 -7.87 -2.04 7.48
CA GLY A 132 -6.54 -1.90 6.86
C GLY A 132 -5.77 -0.65 7.29
N ALA A 133 -6.29 0.09 8.28
CA ALA A 133 -5.56 1.20 8.88
C ALA A 133 -4.34 0.69 9.66
N ILE A 134 -3.20 1.37 9.53
CA ILE A 134 -2.00 1.05 10.31
C ILE A 134 -1.85 2.10 11.41
N ASP A 135 -1.82 1.66 12.66
CA ASP A 135 -1.57 2.50 13.82
C ASP A 135 -0.07 2.64 14.07
N VAL A 136 0.40 3.88 13.99
CA VAL A 136 1.81 4.28 14.21
C VAL A 136 1.96 5.22 15.41
N SER A 137 0.96 5.29 16.29
CA SER A 137 1.00 6.17 17.48
C SER A 137 2.12 5.83 18.47
N GLY A 138 2.67 4.61 18.40
CA GLY A 138 3.78 4.16 19.24
C GLY A 138 5.18 4.61 18.78
N PHE A 139 5.30 5.31 17.64
CA PHE A 139 6.58 5.76 17.11
C PHE A 139 6.94 7.15 17.61
N ALA A 140 8.23 7.38 17.89
CA ALA A 140 8.73 8.69 18.31
C ALA A 140 8.83 9.67 17.13
N THR A 141 9.18 9.15 15.96
CA THR A 141 9.32 9.93 14.72
C THR A 141 8.70 9.16 13.57
N LEU A 142 8.02 9.89 12.68
CA LEU A 142 7.42 9.36 11.46
C LEU A 142 8.23 9.81 10.24
N GLY A 143 8.23 8.99 9.20
CA GLY A 143 8.98 9.25 7.96
C GLY A 143 8.18 10.07 6.94
N LEU A 144 8.70 10.12 5.71
CA LEU A 144 8.11 10.83 4.59
C LEU A 144 7.30 9.90 3.69
N VAL A 145 6.17 10.39 3.19
CA VAL A 145 5.54 9.87 1.97
C VAL A 145 5.71 10.90 0.86
N HIS A 146 6.33 10.50 -0.25
CA HIS A 146 6.52 11.37 -1.41
C HIS A 146 5.95 10.71 -2.66
N ILE A 147 5.00 11.39 -3.30
CA ILE A 147 4.44 10.98 -4.59
C ILE A 147 4.87 12.02 -5.64
N SER A 148 5.54 11.58 -6.70
CA SER A 148 6.19 12.48 -7.66
C SER A 148 6.14 11.99 -9.09
N GLY A 149 6.58 12.82 -10.04
CA GLY A 149 6.72 12.44 -11.44
C GLY A 149 5.41 12.12 -12.15
N GLY A 150 4.29 12.70 -11.69
CA GLY A 150 2.95 12.42 -12.20
C GLY A 150 2.35 11.12 -11.68
N SER A 151 2.94 10.53 -10.64
CA SER A 151 2.44 9.30 -10.02
C SER A 151 1.15 9.54 -9.21
N PHE A 152 0.30 8.53 -9.09
CA PHE A 152 -0.96 8.68 -8.38
C PHE A 152 -1.45 7.39 -7.72
N ILE A 153 -2.37 7.56 -6.78
CA ILE A 153 -3.14 6.48 -6.16
C ILE A 153 -4.60 6.76 -6.44
N ASP A 154 -5.31 5.77 -6.97
CA ASP A 154 -6.73 5.82 -7.25
C ASP A 154 -7.42 4.60 -6.64
N VAL A 155 -8.35 4.86 -5.72
CA VAL A 155 -9.22 3.86 -5.11
C VAL A 155 -10.69 4.15 -5.40
N GLY A 156 -10.99 5.09 -6.30
CA GLY A 156 -12.36 5.46 -6.65
C GLY A 156 -13.14 4.32 -7.32
N ASP A 157 -14.32 4.65 -7.82
CA ASP A 157 -15.15 3.68 -8.54
C ASP A 157 -14.39 3.09 -9.74
N PRO A 158 -14.64 1.82 -10.08
CA PRO A 158 -13.94 1.18 -11.19
C PRO A 158 -14.20 1.94 -12.50
N GLY A 159 -13.13 2.14 -13.27
CA GLY A 159 -13.24 2.61 -14.63
C GLY A 159 -13.96 1.59 -15.51
N ALA A 160 -14.91 2.04 -16.31
CA ALA A 160 -15.51 1.27 -17.39
C ALA A 160 -14.64 1.43 -18.65
N PHE A 161 -14.33 0.31 -19.30
CA PHE A 161 -13.58 0.26 -20.55
C PHE A 161 -14.35 -0.56 -21.58
N ASP A 162 -14.26 -0.21 -22.87
CA ASP A 162 -14.77 -1.06 -23.94
C ASP A 162 -13.84 -2.27 -24.19
N ASP A 163 -14.29 -3.19 -25.06
CA ASP A 163 -13.54 -4.43 -25.40
C ASP A 163 -12.15 -4.16 -26.05
N VAL A 164 -11.87 -2.92 -26.47
CA VAL A 164 -10.60 -2.50 -27.05
C VAL A 164 -9.79 -1.57 -26.14
N GLY A 165 -10.23 -1.37 -24.89
CA GLY A 165 -9.49 -0.68 -23.83
C GLY A 165 -9.69 0.85 -23.78
N ASN A 166 -10.66 1.41 -24.49
CA ASN A 166 -10.99 2.84 -24.36
C ASN A 166 -11.72 3.09 -23.05
N PHE A 167 -11.30 4.11 -22.31
CA PHE A 167 -11.97 4.55 -21.09
C PHE A 167 -13.33 5.20 -21.42
N LEU A 168 -14.41 4.65 -20.86
CA LEU A 168 -15.79 5.09 -21.09
C LEU A 168 -16.35 5.96 -19.95
N GLY A 169 -15.67 6.01 -18.81
CA GLY A 169 -16.12 6.70 -17.61
C GLY A 169 -15.92 5.86 -16.36
N PHE A 170 -16.39 6.36 -15.22
CA PHE A 170 -16.42 5.60 -13.97
C PHE A 170 -17.80 4.95 -13.80
N ALA A 171 -17.82 3.73 -13.25
CA ALA A 171 -19.06 2.95 -13.13
C ALA A 171 -20.13 3.61 -12.25
N GLY A 172 -19.73 4.48 -11.30
CA GLY A 172 -20.67 5.16 -10.41
C GLY A 172 -21.40 4.23 -9.45
N ASP A 173 -20.85 3.04 -9.18
CA ASP A 173 -21.48 1.96 -8.41
C ASP A 173 -21.36 2.16 -6.89
N GLY A 174 -20.91 3.33 -6.44
CA GLY A 174 -20.74 3.64 -5.04
C GLY A 174 -19.56 2.92 -4.36
N SER A 175 -18.76 2.14 -5.10
CA SER A 175 -17.78 1.21 -4.54
C SER A 175 -16.39 1.80 -4.36
N SER A 176 -16.26 3.11 -4.11
CA SER A 176 -14.98 3.73 -3.81
C SER A 176 -14.35 3.19 -2.51
N GLY A 177 -13.03 3.03 -2.53
CA GLY A 177 -12.21 2.58 -1.44
C GLY A 177 -11.70 3.72 -0.55
N SER A 178 -10.56 3.50 0.11
CA SER A 178 -9.97 4.50 1.02
C SER A 178 -8.46 4.59 0.89
N ILE A 179 -7.94 5.82 0.91
CA ILE A 179 -6.49 6.07 0.99
C ILE A 179 -6.20 6.54 2.42
N ILE A 180 -5.38 5.78 3.15
CA ILE A 180 -4.97 6.09 4.51
C ILE A 180 -3.49 6.41 4.51
N VAL A 181 -3.11 7.61 4.92
CA VAL A 181 -1.71 8.02 5.05
C VAL A 181 -1.39 8.33 6.50
N ARG A 182 -0.29 7.75 6.99
CA ARG A 182 0.30 7.95 8.30
C ARG A 182 1.80 8.20 8.12
N ALA A 183 2.19 9.47 8.17
CA ALA A 183 3.55 9.92 7.92
C ALA A 183 3.81 11.22 8.69
N GLY A 184 5.08 11.55 8.92
CA GLY A 184 5.49 12.82 9.53
C GLY A 184 5.38 13.98 8.55
N ALA A 185 5.55 13.69 7.26
CA ALA A 185 5.29 14.60 6.17
C ALA A 185 4.74 13.83 4.96
N MET A 186 3.93 14.53 4.15
CA MET A 186 3.51 14.05 2.84
C MET A 186 3.75 15.15 1.81
N THR A 187 4.36 14.79 0.67
CA THR A 187 4.59 15.71 -0.46
C THR A 187 4.06 15.11 -1.75
N LEU A 188 3.43 15.94 -2.58
CA LEU A 188 2.98 15.63 -3.94
C LEU A 188 3.69 16.55 -4.93
N SER A 189 4.42 16.04 -5.92
CA SER A 189 5.18 16.89 -6.85
C SER A 189 5.57 16.27 -8.20
N PRO A 190 4.88 16.62 -9.29
CA PRO A 190 3.44 16.40 -9.49
C PRO A 190 3.01 15.00 -9.02
N GLY A 191 1.80 14.89 -8.46
CA GLY A 191 1.20 13.60 -8.09
C GLY A 191 -0.23 13.75 -7.60
N GLY A 192 -0.94 12.64 -7.41
CA GLY A 192 -2.38 12.66 -7.09
C GLY A 192 -2.83 11.56 -6.13
N LEU A 193 -3.89 11.85 -5.37
CA LEU A 193 -4.67 10.89 -4.61
C LEU A 193 -6.13 11.02 -5.02
N LEU A 194 -6.76 9.93 -5.42
CA LEU A 194 -8.14 9.88 -5.88
C LEU A 194 -8.89 8.83 -5.06
N ALA A 195 -9.92 9.26 -4.35
CA ALA A 195 -10.84 8.42 -3.58
C ALA A 195 -12.25 8.98 -3.76
N GLN A 196 -12.69 9.00 -5.03
CA GLN A 196 -13.95 9.61 -5.43
C GLN A 196 -15.01 8.54 -5.65
N THR A 197 -16.22 8.83 -5.17
CA THR A 197 -17.43 8.08 -5.48
C THR A 197 -18.23 8.90 -6.48
N PHE A 198 -18.65 8.29 -7.58
CA PHE A 198 -19.62 8.86 -8.51
C PHE A 198 -20.98 8.22 -8.22
N GLY A 199 -22.05 9.01 -8.28
CA GLY A 199 -23.39 8.48 -8.05
C GLY A 199 -23.88 7.67 -9.26
N ASP A 200 -24.83 6.78 -9.03
CA ASP A 200 -25.56 6.08 -10.08
C ASP A 200 -26.04 7.11 -11.13
N ALA A 201 -25.82 6.81 -12.41
CA ALA A 201 -26.69 7.39 -13.42
C ALA A 201 -28.11 7.01 -13.02
N ASP A 202 -28.95 8.02 -12.72
CA ASP A 202 -30.34 7.84 -12.31
C ASP A 202 -30.97 6.68 -13.09
N SER A 203 -31.55 5.73 -12.36
CA SER A 203 -32.31 4.63 -12.93
C SER A 203 -33.38 5.19 -13.87
N ALA A 204 -33.19 5.03 -15.18
CA ALA A 204 -34.14 5.39 -16.22
C ALA A 204 -34.78 4.15 -16.83
#